data_AF-A0A813U0G6-F1
#
_entry.id   AF-A0A813U0G6-F1
#
_cell.length_a   1.000
_cell.length_b   1.000
_cell.length_c   1.000
_cell.angle_alpha   90.00
_cell.angle_beta   90.00
_cell.angle_gamma   90.00
#
_symmetry.space_group_name_H-M   'P 1'
#
loop_
_entity.id
_entity.type
_entity.pdbx_description
1 polymer ?
#
loop_
_entity_poly.entity_id
_entity_poly.type
_entity_poly.pdbx_seq_one_letter_code
_entity_poly.pdbx_strand_id
1 'polypeptide(L)'
;MSSRRRQKRAQLRAMESLAYSSTLSYLRAHNDYDQDAKQIIEHLRSLLHISSHRHLAELKRIINDEELERLVSLKHLGESHLKQKWIELEEKEGDEDNKINTSVNNSTTTRKKFKGT
;
A
#
# COMPACT_ATOMS: atom_id res chain seq x y z
N MET A 1 -18.90 -24.77 -0.28
CA MET A 1 -18.84 -23.75 0.80
C MET A 1 -20.20 -23.05 0.91
N SER A 2 -20.77 -22.83 2.11
CA SER A 2 -22.09 -22.18 2.24
C SER A 2 -22.06 -20.68 1.87
N SER A 3 -23.11 -20.21 1.19
CA SER A 3 -23.27 -18.81 0.71
C SER A 3 -23.05 -17.78 1.83
N ARG A 4 -23.59 -18.04 3.02
CA ARG A 4 -23.45 -17.18 4.21
C ARG A 4 -22.00 -17.02 4.68
N ARG A 5 -21.16 -18.06 4.59
CA ARG A 5 -19.72 -17.95 4.94
C ARG A 5 -18.95 -17.12 3.92
N ARG A 6 -19.32 -17.17 2.63
CA ARG A 6 -18.72 -16.34 1.58
C ARG A 6 -19.05 -14.86 1.80
N GLN A 7 -20.30 -14.55 2.13
CA GLN A 7 -20.73 -13.19 2.41
C GLN A 7 -19.99 -12.58 3.61
N LYS A 8 -19.89 -13.30 4.73
CA LYS A 8 -19.14 -12.82 5.91
C LYS A 8 -17.67 -12.54 5.60
N ARG A 9 -17.01 -13.39 4.81
CA ARG A 9 -15.62 -13.15 4.38
C ARG A 9 -15.50 -11.93 3.48
N ALA A 10 -16.45 -11.72 2.56
CA ALA A 10 -16.46 -10.53 1.70
C ALA A 10 -16.65 -9.25 2.52
N GLN A 11 -17.54 -9.26 3.52
CA GLN A 11 -17.74 -8.15 4.44
C GLN A 11 -16.47 -7.85 5.26
N LEU A 12 -15.81 -8.86 5.80
CA LEU A 12 -14.56 -8.69 6.52
C LEU A 12 -13.48 -8.05 5.62
N ARG A 13 -13.31 -8.56 4.41
CA ARG A 13 -12.34 -8.01 3.43
C ARG A 13 -12.65 -6.57 3.03
N ALA A 14 -13.94 -6.22 2.93
CA ALA A 14 -14.35 -4.85 2.68
C ALA A 14 -14.01 -3.93 3.86
N MET A 15 -14.24 -4.38 5.10
CA MET A 15 -13.89 -3.63 6.31
C MET A 15 -12.37 -3.44 6.46
N GLU A 16 -11.58 -4.48 6.22
CA GLU A 16 -10.11 -4.40 6.25
C GLU A 16 -9.58 -3.38 5.24
N SER A 17 -10.08 -3.43 4.00
CA SER A 17 -9.68 -2.46 2.98
C SER A 17 -10.12 -1.04 3.31
N LEU A 18 -11.32 -0.87 3.88
CA LEU A 18 -11.83 0.45 4.28
C LEU A 18 -11.00 1.06 5.41
N ALA A 19 -10.72 0.27 6.46
CA ALA A 19 -9.93 0.72 7.60
C ALA A 19 -8.50 1.12 7.18
N TYR A 20 -7.92 0.36 6.26
CA TYR A 20 -6.61 0.66 5.71
C TYR A 20 -6.61 1.98 4.92
N SER A 21 -7.56 2.12 4.00
CA SER A 21 -7.69 3.33 3.16
C SER A 21 -7.96 4.58 4.00
N SER A 22 -8.83 4.49 5.02
CA SER A 22 -9.13 5.62 5.90
C SER A 22 -7.93 6.04 6.73
N THR A 23 -7.12 5.07 7.20
CA THR A 23 -5.91 5.37 7.96
C THR A 23 -4.87 6.06 7.09
N LEU A 24 -4.66 5.59 5.86
CA LEU A 24 -3.76 6.26 4.91
C LEU A 24 -4.21 7.67 4.58
N SER A 25 -5.51 7.91 4.35
CA SER A 25 -6.04 9.26 4.14
C SER A 25 -5.81 10.17 5.34
N TYR A 26 -5.98 9.65 6.58
CA TYR A 26 -5.69 10.41 7.80
C TYR A 26 -4.21 10.78 7.91
N LEU A 27 -3.30 9.82 7.70
CA LEU A 27 -1.86 10.06 7.75
C LEU A 27 -1.43 11.05 6.66
N ARG A 28 -2.01 10.96 5.46
CA ARG A 28 -1.76 11.91 4.37
C ARG A 28 -2.18 13.33 4.74
N ALA A 29 -3.40 13.48 5.29
CA ALA A 29 -3.93 14.76 5.73
C ALA A 29 -3.16 15.34 6.93
N HIS A 30 -2.64 14.47 7.79
CA HIS A 30 -1.83 14.90 8.93
C HIS A 30 -0.40 15.27 8.52
N ASN A 31 0.07 14.70 7.41
CA ASN A 31 1.41 14.83 6.87
C ASN A 31 2.53 14.26 7.76
N ASP A 32 2.19 13.37 8.69
CA ASP A 32 3.15 12.66 9.53
C ASP A 32 3.77 11.47 8.78
N TYR A 33 4.30 11.62 7.55
CA TYR A 33 5.06 10.50 6.99
C TYR A 33 6.45 10.43 7.62
N ASP A 34 6.53 10.11 8.90
CA ASP A 34 7.77 9.85 9.61
C ASP A 34 8.02 8.34 9.78
N GLN A 35 9.06 7.99 10.52
CA GLN A 35 9.41 6.60 10.79
C GLN A 35 8.32 5.87 11.59
N ASP A 36 7.51 6.59 12.36
CA ASP A 36 6.44 6.04 13.19
C ASP A 36 5.21 5.71 12.34
N ALA A 37 4.82 6.62 11.44
CA ALA A 37 3.76 6.34 10.47
C ALA A 37 4.12 5.20 9.54
N LYS A 38 5.38 5.08 9.12
CA LYS A 38 5.83 3.91 8.33
C LYS A 38 5.62 2.61 9.11
N GLN A 39 6.01 2.57 10.38
CA GLN A 39 5.78 1.40 11.24
C GLN A 39 4.29 1.08 11.41
N ILE A 40 3.45 2.10 11.57
CA ILE A 40 1.99 1.94 11.67
C ILE A 40 1.43 1.33 10.37
N ILE A 41 1.84 1.85 9.21
CA ILE A 41 1.40 1.35 7.89
C ILE A 41 1.82 -0.11 7.70
N GLU A 42 3.07 -0.46 8.00
CA GLU A 42 3.57 -1.83 7.89
C GLU A 42 2.83 -2.79 8.84
N HIS A 43 2.62 -2.36 10.08
CA HIS A 43 1.88 -3.16 11.04
C HIS A 43 0.42 -3.38 10.59
N LEU A 44 -0.24 -2.34 10.07
CA LEU A 44 -1.60 -2.45 9.53
C LEU A 44 -1.66 -3.32 8.27
N ARG A 45 -0.67 -3.25 7.39
CA ARG A 45 -0.58 -4.13 6.21
C ARG A 45 -0.54 -5.59 6.63
N SER A 46 0.27 -5.91 7.64
CA SER A 46 0.37 -7.26 8.20
C SER A 46 -0.94 -7.71 8.86
N LEU A 47 -1.50 -6.89 9.76
CA LEU A 47 -2.74 -7.22 10.51
C LEU A 47 -3.97 -7.38 9.60
N LEU A 48 -4.10 -6.53 8.59
CA LEU A 48 -5.26 -6.50 7.69
C LEU A 48 -5.03 -7.30 6.40
N HIS A 49 -3.88 -7.97 6.27
CA HIS A 49 -3.49 -8.75 5.09
C HIS A 49 -3.57 -7.96 3.78
N ILE A 50 -3.07 -6.72 3.78
CA ILE A 50 -3.01 -5.87 2.60
C ILE A 50 -1.80 -6.26 1.75
N SER A 51 -2.04 -6.59 0.48
CA SER A 51 -0.96 -6.89 -0.47
C SER A 51 -0.19 -5.63 -0.87
N SER A 52 1.07 -5.77 -1.26
CA SER A 52 1.88 -4.63 -1.74
C SER A 52 1.23 -3.93 -2.94
N HIS A 53 0.67 -4.69 -3.89
CA HIS A 53 -0.07 -4.10 -5.01
C HIS A 53 -1.25 -3.22 -4.55
N ARG A 54 -2.00 -3.65 -3.53
CA ARG A 54 -3.10 -2.85 -2.98
C ARG A 54 -2.57 -1.62 -2.23
N HIS A 55 -1.48 -1.78 -1.48
CA HIS A 55 -0.84 -0.66 -0.81
C HIS A 55 -0.38 0.42 -1.80
N LEU A 56 0.36 0.04 -2.86
CA LEU A 56 0.79 0.96 -3.92
C LEU A 56 -0.39 1.63 -4.62
N ALA A 57 -1.49 0.90 -4.86
CA ALA A 57 -2.70 1.48 -5.44
C ALA A 57 -3.34 2.54 -4.51
N GLU A 58 -3.35 2.30 -3.20
CA GLU A 58 -3.83 3.29 -2.23
C GLU A 58 -2.89 4.49 -2.10
N LEU A 59 -1.57 4.29 -2.15
CA LEU A 59 -0.59 5.40 -2.20
C LEU A 59 -0.84 6.32 -3.40
N LYS A 60 -0.99 5.73 -4.59
CA LYS A 60 -1.34 6.48 -5.81
C LYS A 60 -2.67 7.24 -5.65
N ARG A 61 -3.66 6.61 -5.01
CA ARG A 61 -4.96 7.24 -4.77
C ARG A 61 -4.82 8.46 -3.88
N ILE A 62 -4.17 8.35 -2.72
CA ILE A 62 -4.05 9.45 -1.74
C ILE A 62 -3.14 10.58 -2.22
N ILE A 63 -2.12 10.29 -3.04
CA ILE A 63 -1.22 11.30 -3.62
C ILE A 63 -1.96 12.16 -4.65
N ASN A 64 -2.92 11.57 -5.36
CA ASN A 64 -3.69 12.22 -6.44
C ASN A 64 -5.09 12.66 -6.00
N ASP A 65 -5.43 12.51 -4.72
CA ASP A 65 -6.71 12.95 -4.18
C ASP A 65 -6.68 14.47 -3.98
N GLU A 66 -7.40 15.19 -4.85
CA GLU A 66 -7.42 16.65 -4.88
C GLU A 66 -7.95 17.28 -3.58
N GLU A 67 -8.91 16.63 -2.93
CA GLU A 67 -9.46 17.12 -1.66
C GLU A 67 -8.45 16.91 -0.52
N LEU A 68 -7.77 15.76 -0.48
CA LEU A 68 -6.68 15.57 0.49
C LEU A 68 -5.54 16.57 0.26
N GLU A 69 -5.17 16.84 -0.99
CA GLU A 69 -4.14 17.83 -1.33
C GLU A 69 -4.55 19.23 -0.86
N ARG A 70 -5.82 19.61 -1.06
CA ARG A 70 -6.37 20.88 -0.59
C ARG A 70 -6.35 20.99 0.93
N LEU A 71 -6.73 19.92 1.64
CA LEU A 71 -6.72 19.87 3.11
C LEU A 71 -5.30 19.98 3.66
N VAL A 72 -4.34 19.24 3.08
CA VAL A 72 -2.92 19.33 3.45
C VAL A 72 -2.39 20.73 3.22
N SER A 73 -2.64 21.30 2.04
CA SER A 73 -2.20 22.65 1.69
C SER A 73 -2.75 23.70 2.66
N LEU A 74 -4.01 23.58 3.06
CA LEU A 74 -4.63 24.50 4.02
C LEU A 74 -4.05 24.32 5.43
N LYS A 75 -3.84 23.08 5.89
CA LYS A 75 -3.31 22.78 7.23
C LYS A 75 -1.83 23.17 7.36
N HIS A 76 -1.05 22.98 6.30
CA HIS A 76 0.40 23.18 6.28
C HIS A 76 0.82 24.45 5.52
N LEU A 77 -0.08 25.43 5.36
CA LEU A 77 0.23 26.74 4.75
C LEU A 77 0.89 26.65 3.35
N GLY A 78 0.54 25.64 2.55
CA GLY A 78 1.01 25.49 1.17
C GLY A 78 2.41 24.89 1.03
N GLU A 79 2.90 24.15 2.01
CA GLU A 79 4.16 23.40 1.91
C GLU A 79 4.13 22.39 0.75
N SER A 80 4.75 22.76 -0.38
CA SER A 80 4.77 21.98 -1.63
C SER A 80 5.61 20.70 -1.58
N HIS A 81 6.57 20.63 -0.65
CA HIS A 81 7.48 19.49 -0.50
C HIS A 81 6.80 18.25 0.11
N LEU A 82 5.62 18.42 0.71
CA LEU A 82 4.91 17.34 1.41
C LEU A 82 4.43 16.25 0.47
N LYS A 83 3.95 16.64 -0.71
CA LYS A 83 3.55 15.69 -1.75
C LYS A 83 4.75 14.87 -2.26
N GLN A 84 5.93 15.51 -2.38
CA GLN A 84 7.14 14.85 -2.86
C GLN A 84 7.58 13.72 -1.94
N LYS A 85 7.49 13.92 -0.62
CA LYS A 85 7.80 12.89 0.38
C LYS A 85 7.03 11.60 0.10
N TRP A 86 5.71 11.69 -0.12
CA TRP A 86 4.83 10.57 -0.43
C TRP A 86 5.11 9.92 -1.78
N ILE A 87 5.49 10.71 -2.81
CA ILE A 87 5.88 10.19 -4.13
C ILE A 87 7.17 9.36 -4.03
N GLU A 88 8.21 9.87 -3.35
CA GLU A 88 9.47 9.13 -3.19
C GLU A 88 9.29 7.77 -2.51
N LEU A 89 8.26 7.63 -1.68
CA LEU A 89 7.95 6.39 -0.99
C LEU A 89 7.22 5.40 -1.88
N GLU A 90 6.26 5.89 -2.66
CA GLU A 90 5.62 5.08 -3.71
C GLU A 90 6.66 4.49 -4.66
N GLU A 91 7.65 5.30 -5.07
CA GLU A 91 8.74 4.87 -5.95
C GLU A 91 9.64 3.82 -5.29
N LYS A 92 10.07 4.05 -4.03
CA LYS A 92 10.89 3.10 -3.28
C LYS A 92 10.19 1.75 -3.08
N GLU A 93 8.91 1.75 -2.75
CA GLU A 93 8.15 0.52 -2.54
C GLU A 93 7.83 -0.21 -3.85
N GLY A 94 7.58 0.54 -4.94
CA GLY A 94 7.41 -0.05 -6.27
C GLY A 94 8.66 -0.78 -6.77
N ASP A 95 9.85 -0.23 -6.48
CA ASP A 95 11.13 -0.84 -6.86
C ASP A 95 11.45 -2.11 -6.07
N GLU A 96 11.09 -2.17 -4.78
CA GLU A 96 11.28 -3.37 -3.95
C GLU A 96 10.40 -4.54 -4.43
N ASP A 97 9.12 -4.28 -4.73
CA ASP A 97 8.22 -5.28 -5.30
C ASP A 97 8.72 -5.82 -6.65
N ASN A 98 9.33 -4.96 -7.48
CA ASN A 98 9.87 -5.36 -8.78
C ASN A 98 11.13 -6.23 -8.65
N LYS A 99 12.00 -5.94 -7.68
CA LYS A 99 13.19 -6.75 -7.35
C LYS A 99 12.80 -8.14 -6.82
N ILE A 100 11.77 -8.23 -5.97
CA ILE A 100 11.27 -9.50 -5.46
C ILE A 100 10.73 -10.37 -6.60
N ASN A 101 9.91 -9.79 -7.48
CA ASN A 101 9.32 -10.53 -8.59
C ASN A 101 10.35 -11.02 -9.62
N THR A 102 11.37 -10.21 -9.95
CA THR A 102 12.45 -10.62 -10.86
C THR A 102 13.32 -11.74 -10.26
N SER A 103 13.61 -11.72 -8.96
CA SER A 103 14.35 -12.78 -8.28
C SER A 103 13.58 -14.12 -8.22
N VAL A 104 12.26 -14.07 -8.01
CA VAL A 104 11.39 -15.27 -7.99
C VAL A 104 11.27 -15.91 -9.38
N ASN A 105 11.21 -15.12 -10.45
CA ASN A 105 11.12 -15.62 -11.83
C ASN A 105 12.44 -16.26 -12.31
N ASN A 106 13.58 -15.75 -11.86
CA ASN A 106 14.88 -16.30 -12.19
C ASN A 106 15.16 -17.63 -11.47
N SER A 107 14.64 -17.82 -10.25
CA SER A 107 14.78 -19.05 -9.46
C SER A 107 13.82 -20.18 -9.87
N THR A 108 12.70 -19.87 -10.54
CA THR A 108 11.80 -20.89 -11.12
C THR A 108 12.31 -21.44 -12.46
N THR A 109 13.11 -20.65 -13.19
CA THR A 109 13.68 -21.07 -14.49
C THR A 109 14.77 -22.13 -14.36
N THR A 110 15.53 -22.13 -13.25
CA THR A 110 16.58 -23.15 -12.99
C THR A 110 16.02 -24.51 -12.58
N ARG A 111 14.80 -24.60 -12.05
CA ARG A 111 14.21 -25.87 -11.60
C ARG A 111 13.56 -26.71 -12.71
N LYS A 112 13.30 -26.13 -13.89
CA LYS A 112 12.74 -26.84 -15.05
C LYS A 112 13.77 -27.55 -15.94
N LYS A 113 15.08 -27.33 -15.71
CA LYS A 113 16.16 -28.00 -16.46
C LYS A 113 16.62 -29.34 -15.85
N PHE A 114 16.01 -29.82 -14.76
CA PHE A 114 16.42 -31.03 -14.02
C PHE A 114 15.33 -32.12 -13.95
N LYS A 115 14.55 -32.30 -15.02
CA LYS A 115 13.73 -33.51 -15.23
C LYS A 115 13.85 -33.95 -16.68
N GLY A 116 14.96 -34.63 -16.97
CA GLY A 116 15.27 -35.17 -18.29
C GLY A 116 16.36 -36.22 -18.16
N THR A 117 15.99 -37.38 -17.60
CA THR A 117 16.60 -38.70 -17.80
C THR A 117 15.54 -39.73 -17.50
#